data_AF-A0A975ZZ81-F1
#
_entry.id   AF-A0A975ZZ81-F1
#
_cell.length_a   1.000
_cell.length_b   1.000
_cell.length_c   1.000
_cell.angle_alpha   90.00
_cell.angle_beta   90.00
_cell.angle_gamma   90.00
#
_symmetry.space_group_name_H-M   'P 1'
#
loop_
_entity.id
_entity.type
_entity.pdbx_description
1 polymer ?
#
loop_
_entity_poly.entity_id
_entity_poly.type
_entity_poly.pdbx_seq_one_letter_code
_entity_poly.pdbx_strand_id
1 'polypeptide(L)'
;MSDALCLASAAELQQRIRRKEISPVELTAAVLDRAGRLQPSLNCFITLCADQAMAAARAAEAQVLAGAPLGALHGIPFTVKDIVNTAGVRTTFGAVPMRDHVPAEDAVAVARLRAHGAILIGKTTTPEFGSKCLTDAPLFGRTRNAWHPGRTSGGSSGGAAVAVASGIAPLAVATDGGGSTRIPAACNGVVGIKQSQGVVPHSQAQDLFGNQTYVTPTTRTVADTGLMLQAMAGEHACDPWSIGVPVPDYVDAARPHGDLRGRRIRYCLAPPGRPLAADVARAFEASLAQLRALGAELEPFSGDGFDIEPVWRTINHTVWRTRFAPIVAQHRDTLSPTFVRQVESAAAFTAVEYQQAMFARSQLFLRVQALLAGADWLAMPTLTRTALPLEQDLFGQIDIDGQACPDVRASWFPWTMPFNLTGHPAISLPCGFGQDGLPLGLQLVGRIRGDAALLRAAALFESVHDFTRRWPALP
;
A
#
# COMPACT_ATOMS: atom_id res chain seq x y z
N MET A 1 29.14 2.08 -6.22
CA MET A 1 28.88 0.86 -5.43
C MET A 1 27.66 1.00 -4.52
N SER A 2 27.43 2.14 -3.86
CA SER A 2 26.27 2.37 -2.97
C SER A 2 24.90 2.23 -3.67
N ASP A 3 24.75 2.79 -4.87
CA ASP A 3 23.48 2.71 -5.60
C ASP A 3 23.08 1.28 -5.98
N ALA A 4 24.03 0.39 -6.26
CA ALA A 4 23.72 -1.00 -6.57
C ALA A 4 23.09 -1.73 -5.37
N LEU A 5 23.46 -1.37 -4.14
CA LEU A 5 22.83 -1.91 -2.92
C LEU A 5 21.38 -1.42 -2.77
N CYS A 6 21.14 -0.15 -3.11
CA CYS A 6 19.83 0.50 -3.02
C CYS A 6 18.80 -0.07 -4.02
N LEU A 7 19.26 -0.68 -5.12
CA LEU A 7 18.41 -1.25 -6.15
C LEU A 7 18.25 -2.78 -6.05
N ALA A 8 18.87 -3.42 -5.04
CA ALA A 8 18.71 -4.85 -4.77
C ALA A 8 17.45 -5.13 -3.95
N SER A 9 16.88 -6.33 -4.11
CA SER A 9 15.72 -6.76 -3.31
C SER A 9 16.12 -7.02 -1.86
N ALA A 10 15.18 -6.89 -0.92
CA ALA A 10 15.42 -7.28 0.47
C ALA A 10 15.80 -8.77 0.58
N ALA A 11 15.19 -9.63 -0.23
CA ALA A 11 15.53 -11.05 -0.30
C ALA A 11 17.00 -11.29 -0.69
N GLU A 12 17.53 -10.56 -1.67
CA GLU A 12 18.94 -10.65 -2.06
C GLU A 12 19.86 -10.09 -0.95
N LEU A 13 19.56 -8.88 -0.47
CA LEU A 13 20.34 -8.19 0.55
C LEU A 13 20.46 -9.03 1.83
N GLN A 14 19.38 -9.69 2.24
CA GLN A 14 19.35 -10.56 3.40
C GLN A 14 20.33 -11.75 3.26
N GLN A 15 20.42 -12.35 2.07
CA GLN A 15 21.35 -13.44 1.81
C GLN A 15 22.80 -12.95 1.81
N ARG A 16 23.07 -11.80 1.19
CA ARG A 16 24.41 -11.19 1.14
C ARG A 16 24.93 -10.82 2.53
N ILE A 17 24.07 -10.27 3.40
CA ILE A 17 24.40 -10.01 4.81
C ILE A 17 24.73 -11.31 5.55
N ARG A 18 23.90 -12.36 5.40
CA ARG A 18 24.14 -13.68 6.03
C ARG A 18 25.47 -14.30 5.61
N ARG A 19 25.87 -14.10 4.35
CA ARG A 19 27.15 -14.56 3.79
C ARG A 19 28.33 -13.63 4.09
N LYS A 20 28.09 -12.51 4.80
CA LYS A 20 29.09 -11.48 5.09
C LYS A 20 29.71 -10.85 3.84
N GLU A 21 28.96 -10.85 2.73
CA GLU A 21 29.37 -10.22 1.46
C GLU A 21 29.14 -8.71 1.47
N ILE A 22 28.19 -8.25 2.29
CA ILE A 22 27.94 -6.84 2.62
C ILE A 22 27.61 -6.74 4.11
N SER A 23 27.75 -5.56 4.69
CA SER A 23 27.39 -5.32 6.08
C SER A 23 26.08 -4.53 6.24
N PRO A 24 25.32 -4.73 7.35
CA PRO A 24 24.17 -3.87 7.66
C PRO A 24 24.52 -2.38 7.73
N VAL A 25 25.74 -2.05 8.16
CA VAL A 25 26.25 -0.67 8.25
C VAL A 25 26.44 -0.09 6.84
N GLU A 26 27.09 -0.84 5.95
CA GLU A 26 27.27 -0.44 4.53
C GLU A 26 25.93 -0.20 3.85
N LEU A 27 24.98 -1.13 4.01
CA LEU A 27 23.64 -1.03 3.42
C LEU A 27 22.86 0.18 3.99
N THR A 28 22.83 0.34 5.31
CA THR A 28 22.09 1.44 5.95
C THR A 28 22.67 2.80 5.58
N ALA A 29 24.00 2.92 5.51
CA ALA A 29 24.66 4.15 5.08
C ALA A 29 24.31 4.51 3.63
N ALA A 30 24.34 3.53 2.71
CA ALA A 30 23.98 3.75 1.31
C ALA A 30 22.52 4.23 1.16
N VAL A 31 21.61 3.61 1.91
CA VAL A 31 20.18 3.96 1.92
C VAL A 31 19.93 5.36 2.48
N LEU A 32 20.60 5.74 3.58
CA LEU A 32 20.46 7.08 4.18
C LEU A 32 21.05 8.18 3.29
N ASP A 33 22.20 7.93 2.65
CA ASP A 33 22.80 8.84 1.68
C ASP A 33 21.84 9.10 0.51
N ARG A 34 21.29 8.01 -0.07
CA ARG A 34 20.29 8.10 -1.13
C ARG A 34 19.03 8.83 -0.69
N ALA A 35 18.55 8.59 0.54
CA ALA A 35 17.43 9.32 1.12
C ALA A 35 17.71 10.82 1.18
N GLY A 36 18.87 11.22 1.70
CA GLY A 36 19.27 12.62 1.80
C GLY A 36 19.36 13.32 0.44
N ARG A 37 19.88 12.61 -0.57
CA ARG A 37 20.05 13.14 -1.93
C ARG A 37 18.73 13.34 -2.68
N LEU A 38 17.76 12.43 -2.48
CA LEU A 38 16.48 12.44 -3.18
C LEU A 38 15.36 13.17 -2.42
N GLN A 39 15.49 13.35 -1.11
CA GLN A 39 14.47 14.02 -0.31
C GLN A 39 14.13 15.45 -0.80
N PRO A 40 15.08 16.31 -1.22
CA PRO A 40 14.74 17.63 -1.73
C PRO A 40 13.87 17.62 -3.00
N SER A 41 13.99 16.59 -3.84
CA SER A 41 13.24 16.48 -5.10
C SER A 41 11.94 15.70 -4.95
N LEU A 42 11.94 14.60 -4.19
CA LEU A 42 10.79 13.71 -4.04
C LEU A 42 9.92 14.00 -2.82
N ASN A 43 10.53 14.51 -1.74
CA ASN A 43 9.88 14.87 -0.49
C ASN A 43 9.00 13.73 0.08
N CYS A 44 9.59 12.55 0.30
CA CYS A 44 8.88 11.35 0.72
C CYS A 44 9.00 11.02 2.22
N PHE A 45 9.82 11.76 2.97
CA PHE A 45 9.97 11.61 4.42
C PHE A 45 9.43 12.81 5.22
N ILE A 46 8.83 12.53 6.38
CA ILE A 46 8.54 13.52 7.44
C ILE A 46 9.68 13.56 8.46
N THR A 47 10.21 12.39 8.80
CA THR A 47 11.30 12.24 9.78
C THR A 47 12.30 11.21 9.25
N LEU A 48 13.57 11.58 9.12
CA LEU A 48 14.66 10.64 8.88
C LEU A 48 15.35 10.31 10.21
N CYS A 49 15.59 9.03 10.46
CA CYS A 49 16.12 8.52 11.73
C CYS A 49 17.61 8.12 11.59
N ALA A 50 18.42 8.94 10.92
CA ALA A 50 19.78 8.56 10.48
C ALA A 50 20.66 8.02 11.63
N ASP A 51 20.74 8.73 12.75
CA ASP A 51 21.58 8.32 13.88
C ASP A 51 21.09 7.00 14.52
N GLN A 52 19.77 6.89 14.74
CA GLN A 52 19.16 5.68 15.30
C GLN A 52 19.33 4.48 14.36
N ALA A 53 19.16 4.70 13.05
CA ALA A 53 19.34 3.68 12.02
C ALA A 53 20.79 3.19 11.96
N MET A 54 21.77 4.10 11.99
CA MET A 54 23.19 3.73 12.01
C MET A 54 23.60 3.03 13.30
N ALA A 55 23.05 3.41 14.45
CA ALA A 55 23.27 2.70 15.70
C ALA A 55 22.71 1.26 15.65
N ALA A 56 21.49 1.09 15.13
CA ALA A 56 20.88 -0.23 14.92
C ALA A 56 21.67 -1.07 13.90
N ALA A 57 22.21 -0.46 12.84
CA ALA A 57 23.04 -1.13 11.85
C ALA A 57 24.33 -1.68 12.44
N ARG A 58 25.03 -0.90 13.30
CA ARG A 58 26.23 -1.37 14.00
C ARG A 58 25.92 -2.54 14.94
N ALA A 59 24.80 -2.47 15.67
CA ALA A 59 24.35 -3.57 16.51
C ALA A 59 24.04 -4.84 15.68
N ALA A 60 23.36 -4.67 14.54
CA ALA A 60 23.05 -5.76 13.63
C ALA A 60 24.31 -6.40 13.03
N GLU A 61 25.31 -5.61 12.65
CA GLU A 61 26.60 -6.07 12.16
C GLU A 61 27.38 -6.86 13.22
N ALA A 62 27.42 -6.38 14.47
CA ALA A 62 28.05 -7.10 15.57
C ALA A 62 27.44 -8.51 15.77
N GLN A 63 26.10 -8.63 15.65
CA GLN A 63 25.41 -9.93 15.71
C GLN A 63 25.77 -10.85 14.54
N VAL A 64 25.91 -10.31 13.32
CA VAL A 64 26.36 -11.08 12.14
C VAL A 64 27.79 -11.60 12.35
N LEU A 65 28.70 -10.76 12.86
CA LEU A 65 30.09 -11.15 13.11
C LEU A 65 30.21 -12.20 14.21
N ALA A 66 29.41 -12.08 15.27
CA ALA A 66 29.33 -13.04 16.37
C ALA A 66 28.67 -14.38 15.99
N GLY A 67 28.10 -14.52 14.79
CA GLY A 67 27.39 -15.73 14.37
C GLY A 67 26.09 -15.98 15.14
N ALA A 68 25.44 -14.92 15.63
CA ALA A 68 24.18 -15.03 16.36
C ALA A 68 23.05 -15.55 15.45
N PRO A 69 21.98 -16.15 16.02
CA PRO A 69 20.76 -16.44 15.28
C PRO A 69 20.15 -15.16 14.71
N LEU A 70 20.07 -15.05 13.39
CA LEU A 70 19.61 -13.83 12.71
C LEU A 70 18.14 -13.94 12.31
N GLY A 71 17.38 -12.89 12.60
CA GLY A 71 15.98 -12.75 12.19
C GLY A 71 15.78 -12.73 10.66
N ALA A 72 14.54 -12.93 10.22
CA ALA A 72 14.19 -13.01 8.80
C ALA A 72 14.50 -11.72 8.02
N LEU A 73 14.56 -10.56 8.68
CA LEU A 73 14.83 -9.26 8.07
C LEU A 73 16.08 -8.61 8.64
N HIS A 74 16.99 -9.42 9.20
CA HIS A 74 18.15 -8.91 9.93
C HIS A 74 19.02 -7.98 9.10
N GLY A 75 19.18 -6.74 9.58
CA GLY A 75 19.99 -5.71 8.92
C GLY A 75 19.32 -5.04 7.72
N ILE A 76 18.06 -5.35 7.41
CA ILE A 76 17.37 -4.79 6.24
C ILE A 76 16.69 -3.46 6.59
N PRO A 77 16.99 -2.36 5.85
CA PRO A 77 16.31 -1.09 6.03
C PRO A 77 14.82 -1.12 5.68
N PHE A 78 14.00 -0.46 6.48
CA PHE A 78 12.59 -0.25 6.19
C PHE A 78 12.09 1.14 6.60
N THR A 79 11.00 1.57 5.98
CA THR A 79 10.31 2.83 6.31
C THR A 79 8.92 2.57 6.89
N VAL A 80 8.37 3.56 7.60
CA VAL A 80 7.03 3.46 8.20
C VAL A 80 6.21 4.69 7.87
N LYS A 81 5.03 4.51 7.28
CA LYS A 81 4.08 5.61 7.05
C LYS A 81 3.78 6.36 8.33
N ASP A 82 3.76 7.69 8.27
CA ASP A 82 3.70 8.55 9.46
C ASP A 82 2.37 8.57 10.24
N ILE A 83 1.40 7.71 9.88
CA ILE A 83 0.21 7.45 10.70
C ILE A 83 0.31 6.14 11.52
N VAL A 84 1.39 5.38 11.31
CA VAL A 84 1.68 4.16 12.07
C VAL A 84 2.62 4.53 13.20
N ASN A 85 2.22 4.17 14.42
CA ASN A 85 2.96 4.50 15.64
C ASN A 85 4.33 3.81 15.64
N THR A 86 5.33 4.56 16.10
CA THR A 86 6.70 4.12 16.22
C THR A 86 7.29 4.68 17.50
N ALA A 87 7.64 3.81 18.43
CA ALA A 87 8.14 4.17 19.76
C ALA A 87 9.39 5.05 19.65
N GLY A 88 9.36 6.21 20.30
CA GLY A 88 10.50 7.13 20.34
C GLY A 88 10.81 7.84 19.01
N VAL A 89 9.94 7.72 18.01
CA VAL A 89 10.10 8.40 16.71
C VAL A 89 8.88 9.28 16.44
N ARG A 90 9.15 10.54 16.12
CA ARG A 90 8.14 11.56 15.80
C ARG A 90 7.15 11.06 14.74
N THR A 91 5.88 10.92 15.13
CA THR A 91 4.78 10.37 14.35
C THR A 91 3.67 11.41 14.27
N THR A 92 3.60 12.16 13.18
CA THR A 92 2.79 13.38 13.10
C THR A 92 1.42 13.16 12.47
N PHE A 93 1.11 11.94 12.02
CA PHE A 93 -0.10 11.66 11.24
C PHE A 93 -0.25 12.57 10.01
N GLY A 94 0.87 13.14 9.49
CA GLY A 94 0.87 14.12 8.42
C GLY A 94 0.23 15.47 8.77
N ALA A 95 -0.04 15.76 10.04
CA ALA A 95 -0.84 16.90 10.48
C ALA A 95 -0.06 17.86 11.39
N VAL A 96 -0.20 19.17 11.15
CA VAL A 96 0.46 20.22 11.93
C VAL A 96 0.14 20.17 13.43
N PRO A 97 -1.12 19.92 13.87
CA PRO A 97 -1.44 19.79 15.30
C PRO A 97 -0.70 18.65 16.02
N MET A 98 -0.21 17.67 15.25
CA MET A 98 0.47 16.48 15.75
C MET A 98 1.99 16.54 15.49
N ARG A 99 2.54 17.69 15.06
CA ARG A 99 3.94 17.83 14.61
C ARG A 99 4.99 17.37 15.62
N ASP A 100 4.69 17.45 16.91
CA ASP A 100 5.59 17.12 18.03
C ASP A 100 5.21 15.79 18.71
N HIS A 101 4.24 15.04 18.17
CA HIS A 101 3.79 13.77 18.75
C HIS A 101 4.85 12.67 18.60
N VAL A 102 5.24 12.07 19.72
CA VAL A 102 6.15 10.93 19.78
C VAL A 102 5.44 9.79 20.54
N PRO A 103 5.04 8.70 19.85
CA PRO A 103 4.42 7.56 20.49
C PRO A 103 5.35 6.89 21.50
N ALA A 104 4.77 6.39 22.59
CA ALA A 104 5.49 5.58 23.58
C ALA A 104 5.70 4.13 23.12
N GLU A 105 4.82 3.64 22.22
CA GLU A 105 4.81 2.25 21.79
C GLU A 105 4.81 2.13 20.27
N ASP A 106 5.44 1.05 19.79
CA ASP A 106 5.38 0.65 18.39
C ASP A 106 3.99 0.10 18.07
N ALA A 107 3.49 0.36 16.85
CA ALA A 107 2.41 -0.46 16.31
C ALA A 107 2.89 -1.92 16.17
N VAL A 108 1.98 -2.89 16.31
CA VAL A 108 2.34 -4.33 16.33
C VAL A 108 3.19 -4.74 15.12
N ALA A 109 2.83 -4.28 13.93
CA ALA A 109 3.60 -4.54 12.71
C ALA A 109 5.05 -4.01 12.78
N VAL A 110 5.24 -2.82 13.35
CA VAL A 110 6.57 -2.20 13.49
C VAL A 110 7.40 -2.95 14.53
N ALA A 111 6.79 -3.28 15.68
CA ALA A 111 7.44 -4.08 16.72
C ALA A 111 7.93 -5.43 16.17
N ARG A 112 7.08 -6.12 15.38
CA ARG A 112 7.44 -7.40 14.75
C ARG A 112 8.58 -7.27 13.75
N LEU A 113 8.55 -6.26 12.87
CA LEU A 113 9.65 -6.03 11.92
C LEU A 113 10.99 -5.79 12.65
N ARG A 114 10.99 -4.99 13.71
CA ARG A 114 12.18 -4.76 14.55
C ARG A 114 12.65 -6.04 15.26
N ALA A 115 11.72 -6.86 15.76
CA ALA A 115 12.04 -8.15 16.36
C ALA A 115 12.67 -9.14 15.35
N HIS A 116 12.34 -9.00 14.06
CA HIS A 116 13.00 -9.73 12.98
C HIS A 116 14.32 -9.10 12.51
N GLY A 117 14.84 -8.10 13.22
CA GLY A 117 16.14 -7.46 12.99
C GLY A 117 16.14 -6.38 11.89
N ALA A 118 14.96 -5.95 11.42
CA ALA A 118 14.87 -4.88 10.44
C ALA A 118 15.25 -3.52 11.05
N ILE A 119 15.83 -2.63 10.24
CA ILE A 119 16.34 -1.33 10.66
C ILE A 119 15.42 -0.22 10.16
N LEU A 120 14.79 0.52 11.08
CA LEU A 120 13.95 1.66 10.72
C LEU A 120 14.82 2.84 10.28
N ILE A 121 14.58 3.37 9.08
CA ILE A 121 15.30 4.55 8.58
C ILE A 121 14.51 5.86 8.68
N GLY A 122 13.18 5.80 8.82
CA GLY A 122 12.37 7.02 8.87
C GLY A 122 10.87 6.82 8.71
N LYS A 123 10.16 7.94 8.92
CA LYS A 123 8.71 8.07 8.77
C LYS A 123 8.37 8.71 7.43
N THR A 124 7.54 8.05 6.62
CA THR A 124 7.20 8.51 5.26
C THR A 124 5.94 9.37 5.23
N THR A 125 5.91 10.30 4.30
CA THR A 125 4.81 11.26 4.11
C THR A 125 3.48 10.57 3.81
N THR A 126 2.42 11.22 4.28
CA THR A 126 1.02 10.83 4.13
C THR A 126 0.20 12.12 4.27
N PRO A 127 -0.91 12.29 3.54
CA PRO A 127 -1.83 13.38 3.86
C PRO A 127 -2.35 13.24 5.29
N GLU A 128 -2.84 14.34 5.85
CA GLU A 128 -3.39 14.45 7.19
C GLU A 128 -4.31 13.25 7.50
N PHE A 129 -3.94 12.46 8.51
CA PHE A 129 -4.65 11.28 9.00
C PHE A 129 -4.94 10.20 7.95
N GLY A 130 -4.21 10.21 6.83
CA GLY A 130 -4.40 9.29 5.72
C GLY A 130 -5.66 9.58 4.89
N SER A 131 -6.14 10.82 4.92
CA SER A 131 -7.47 11.22 4.45
C SER A 131 -7.71 11.12 2.93
N LYS A 132 -6.72 11.38 2.09
CA LYS A 132 -6.95 11.46 0.64
C LYS A 132 -5.99 10.58 -0.18
N CYS A 133 -6.35 10.37 -1.44
CA CYS A 133 -5.55 9.64 -2.43
C CYS A 133 -4.40 10.47 -3.02
N LEU A 134 -4.08 11.62 -2.43
CA LEU A 134 -3.05 12.57 -2.84
C LEU A 134 -2.13 12.82 -1.65
N THR A 135 -0.82 12.70 -1.83
CA THR A 135 0.12 12.83 -0.70
C THR A 135 0.64 14.25 -0.60
N ASP A 136 -0.16 15.09 0.04
CA ASP A 136 0.17 16.46 0.39
C ASP A 136 -0.50 16.87 1.71
N ALA A 137 0.19 17.72 2.47
CA ALA A 137 -0.32 18.35 3.69
C ALA A 137 0.46 19.64 4.01
N PRO A 138 -0.09 20.58 4.80
CA PRO A 138 0.61 21.81 5.17
C PRO A 138 1.94 21.56 5.88
N LEU A 139 2.07 20.42 6.59
CA LEU A 139 3.26 20.08 7.37
C LEU A 139 4.51 19.84 6.52
N PHE A 140 4.38 19.28 5.32
CA PHE A 140 5.51 18.88 4.48
C PHE A 140 5.41 19.33 3.03
N GLY A 141 4.29 19.92 2.59
CA GLY A 141 4.04 20.23 1.19
C GLY A 141 3.54 19.00 0.43
N ARG A 142 4.14 18.72 -0.73
CA ARG A 142 3.72 17.62 -1.63
C ARG A 142 4.82 16.59 -1.81
N THR A 143 4.44 15.32 -1.82
CA THR A 143 5.30 14.22 -2.27
C THR A 143 5.11 14.00 -3.77
N ARG A 144 6.22 13.98 -4.51
CA ARG A 144 6.20 13.82 -5.97
C ARG A 144 6.30 12.36 -6.37
N ASN A 145 5.72 12.02 -7.52
CA ASN A 145 5.86 10.70 -8.10
C ASN A 145 7.33 10.39 -8.45
N ALA A 146 7.78 9.17 -8.17
CA ALA A 146 9.17 8.76 -8.43
C ALA A 146 9.53 8.79 -9.93
N TRP A 147 8.55 8.62 -10.83
CA TRP A 147 8.75 8.59 -12.28
C TRP A 147 8.61 9.94 -12.95
N HIS A 148 7.88 10.87 -12.33
CA HIS A 148 7.66 12.19 -12.93
C HIS A 148 7.29 13.25 -11.88
N PRO A 149 8.11 14.32 -11.71
CA PRO A 149 7.92 15.29 -10.63
C PRO A 149 6.64 16.14 -10.75
N GLY A 150 6.05 16.22 -11.95
CA GLY A 150 4.76 16.90 -12.20
C GLY A 150 3.51 16.05 -11.91
N ARG A 151 3.66 14.85 -11.34
CA ARG A 151 2.55 13.91 -11.06
C ARG A 151 2.45 13.60 -9.58
N THR A 152 1.24 13.27 -9.13
CA THR A 152 1.00 12.80 -7.76
C THR A 152 1.69 11.45 -7.52
N SER A 153 2.21 11.24 -6.31
CA SER A 153 2.65 9.92 -5.86
C SER A 153 1.48 8.95 -5.62
N GLY A 154 0.23 9.41 -5.74
CA GLY A 154 -0.93 8.72 -5.15
C GLY A 154 -0.89 8.79 -3.62
N GLY A 155 -1.87 8.16 -2.98
CA GLY A 155 -2.01 8.24 -1.54
C GLY A 155 -3.06 7.29 -0.97
N SER A 156 -3.17 7.20 0.36
CA SER A 156 -2.44 8.04 1.33
C SER A 156 -1.01 7.59 1.65
N SER A 157 -0.53 6.45 1.16
CA SER A 157 0.84 5.96 1.43
C SER A 157 1.87 6.38 0.37
N GLY A 158 1.79 7.62 -0.13
CA GLY A 158 2.64 8.09 -1.23
C GLY A 158 4.12 8.09 -0.90
N GLY A 159 4.51 8.58 0.29
CA GLY A 159 5.91 8.58 0.71
C GLY A 159 6.51 7.18 0.78
N ALA A 160 5.74 6.20 1.27
CA ALA A 160 6.14 4.79 1.31
C ALA A 160 6.40 4.23 -0.10
N ALA A 161 5.45 4.42 -1.03
CA ALA A 161 5.61 3.94 -2.40
C ALA A 161 6.77 4.63 -3.13
N VAL A 162 6.97 5.93 -2.93
CA VAL A 162 8.07 6.69 -3.53
C VAL A 162 9.42 6.26 -2.96
N ALA A 163 9.53 6.05 -1.65
CA ALA A 163 10.77 5.55 -1.03
C ALA A 163 11.18 4.18 -1.60
N VAL A 164 10.22 3.29 -1.84
CA VAL A 164 10.47 1.99 -2.47
C VAL A 164 10.79 2.14 -3.95
N ALA A 165 10.01 2.91 -4.70
CA ALA A 165 10.17 3.07 -6.15
C ALA A 165 11.47 3.76 -6.54
N SER A 166 12.01 4.60 -5.65
CA SER A 166 13.28 5.30 -5.83
C SER A 166 14.49 4.53 -5.30
N GLY A 167 14.30 3.34 -4.73
CA GLY A 167 15.38 2.53 -4.16
C GLY A 167 15.95 3.09 -2.85
N ILE A 168 15.23 3.99 -2.17
CA ILE A 168 15.67 4.49 -0.86
C ILE A 168 15.57 3.37 0.17
N ALA A 169 14.46 2.62 0.23
CA ALA A 169 14.36 1.46 1.10
C ALA A 169 13.64 0.32 0.39
N PRO A 170 14.09 -0.94 0.55
CA PRO A 170 13.45 -2.07 -0.11
C PRO A 170 12.07 -2.40 0.49
N LEU A 171 11.84 -2.01 1.75
CA LEU A 171 10.65 -2.35 2.52
C LEU A 171 9.95 -1.08 3.07
N ALA A 172 8.63 -1.02 2.97
CA ALA A 172 7.84 0.06 3.56
C ALA A 172 6.55 -0.45 4.20
N VAL A 173 6.31 -0.04 5.45
CA VAL A 173 5.01 -0.19 6.11
C VAL A 173 4.11 0.95 5.67
N ALA A 174 2.99 0.58 5.05
CA ALA A 174 1.95 1.46 4.55
C ALA A 174 0.61 1.19 5.27
N THR A 175 -0.44 1.90 4.87
CA THR A 175 -1.81 1.56 5.28
C THR A 175 -2.80 1.69 4.14
N ASP A 176 -3.87 0.90 4.18
CA ASP A 176 -4.93 0.86 3.17
C ASP A 176 -6.30 0.90 3.84
N GLY A 177 -7.14 1.91 3.56
CA GLY A 177 -8.54 2.00 4.04
C GLY A 177 -9.58 2.18 2.93
N GLY A 178 -9.09 2.29 1.70
CA GLY A 178 -9.86 2.54 0.48
C GLY A 178 -8.99 2.44 -0.78
N GLY A 179 -7.81 1.80 -0.67
CA GLY A 179 -6.79 1.77 -1.71
C GLY A 179 -5.47 2.44 -1.33
N SER A 180 -5.32 2.95 -0.11
CA SER A 180 -4.17 3.79 0.25
C SER A 180 -2.78 3.13 0.17
N THR A 181 -2.71 1.81 -0.06
CA THR A 181 -1.48 1.10 -0.43
C THR A 181 -1.44 0.78 -1.92
N ARG A 182 -2.56 0.30 -2.47
CA ARG A 182 -2.66 -0.10 -3.88
C ARG A 182 -2.61 1.06 -4.87
N ILE A 183 -3.25 2.20 -4.56
CA ILE A 183 -3.23 3.42 -5.37
C ILE A 183 -1.80 3.95 -5.55
N PRO A 184 -1.03 4.25 -4.48
CA PRO A 184 0.33 4.73 -4.66
C PRO A 184 1.27 3.64 -5.21
N ALA A 185 1.00 2.34 -4.96
CA ALA A 185 1.75 1.26 -5.60
C ALA A 185 1.61 1.29 -7.13
N ALA A 186 0.38 1.39 -7.64
CA ALA A 186 0.12 1.54 -9.07
C ALA A 186 0.70 2.84 -9.64
N CYS A 187 0.65 3.95 -8.90
CA CYS A 187 1.21 5.23 -9.36
C CYS A 187 2.74 5.20 -9.53
N ASN A 188 3.45 4.39 -8.72
CA ASN A 188 4.92 4.40 -8.67
C ASN A 188 5.55 3.09 -9.16
N GLY A 189 4.75 2.15 -9.68
CA GLY A 189 5.28 0.91 -10.26
C GLY A 189 5.96 0.02 -9.22
N VAL A 190 5.33 -0.13 -8.05
CA VAL A 190 5.79 -1.03 -6.97
C VAL A 190 4.68 -2.00 -6.58
N VAL A 191 5.01 -2.99 -5.75
CA VAL A 191 4.06 -3.98 -5.25
C VAL A 191 3.41 -3.47 -3.95
N GLY A 192 2.08 -3.54 -3.88
CA GLY A 192 1.33 -3.16 -2.68
C GLY A 192 0.21 -4.14 -2.39
N ILE A 193 0.27 -4.82 -1.24
CA ILE A 193 -0.75 -5.79 -0.83
C ILE A 193 -1.58 -5.24 0.34
N LYS A 194 -2.90 -5.27 0.20
CA LYS A 194 -3.85 -5.20 1.31
C LYS A 194 -4.28 -6.62 1.62
N GLN A 195 -3.64 -7.25 2.59
CA GLN A 195 -3.93 -8.61 3.06
C GLN A 195 -5.36 -8.76 3.60
N SER A 196 -5.79 -9.99 3.89
CA SER A 196 -7.07 -10.28 4.52
C SER A 196 -7.17 -9.64 5.90
N GLN A 197 -8.36 -9.17 6.27
CA GLN A 197 -8.59 -8.45 7.52
C GLN A 197 -8.14 -9.26 8.74
N GLY A 198 -7.18 -8.77 9.53
CA GLY A 198 -6.64 -9.45 10.70
C GLY A 198 -5.46 -10.40 10.43
N VAL A 199 -5.00 -10.57 9.18
CA VAL A 199 -3.71 -11.26 8.92
C VAL A 199 -2.57 -10.49 9.58
N VAL A 200 -2.55 -9.17 9.40
CA VAL A 200 -1.69 -8.26 10.17
C VAL A 200 -2.60 -7.50 11.15
N PRO A 201 -2.38 -7.62 12.47
CA PRO A 201 -3.15 -6.92 13.49
C PRO A 201 -3.06 -5.40 13.35
N HIS A 202 -4.19 -4.70 13.56
CA HIS A 202 -4.23 -3.24 13.54
C HIS A 202 -4.38 -2.64 14.95
N SER A 203 -3.26 -2.44 15.65
CA SER A 203 -3.25 -1.95 17.05
C SER A 203 -3.73 -0.50 17.26
N GLN A 204 -3.91 0.27 16.19
CA GLN A 204 -4.37 1.67 16.24
C GLN A 204 -5.82 1.86 15.76
N ALA A 205 -6.57 0.78 15.51
CA ALA A 205 -7.95 0.89 15.06
C ALA A 205 -8.83 1.27 16.26
N GLN A 206 -9.63 2.33 16.13
CA GLN A 206 -10.53 2.76 17.21
C GLN A 206 -11.82 1.94 17.25
N ASP A 207 -12.35 1.59 16.07
CA ASP A 207 -13.44 0.63 15.93
C ASP A 207 -12.84 -0.72 15.52
N LEU A 208 -12.67 -1.60 16.50
CA LEU A 208 -12.07 -2.92 16.29
C LEU A 208 -13.01 -3.85 15.49
N PHE A 209 -14.32 -3.75 15.67
CA PHE A 209 -15.29 -4.66 15.05
C PHE A 209 -15.71 -4.18 13.65
N GLY A 210 -15.90 -2.88 13.46
CA GLY A 210 -16.18 -2.31 12.14
C GLY A 210 -14.93 -2.09 11.28
N ASN A 211 -13.73 -2.47 11.75
CA ASN A 211 -12.45 -2.19 11.10
C ASN A 211 -12.47 -2.52 9.60
N GLN A 212 -11.91 -1.61 8.82
CA GLN A 212 -11.76 -1.70 7.37
C GLN A 212 -10.44 -1.06 6.90
N THR A 213 -9.54 -0.84 7.85
CA THR A 213 -8.22 -0.25 7.65
C THR A 213 -7.15 -1.28 7.99
N TYR A 214 -6.07 -1.25 7.23
CA TYR A 214 -5.06 -2.30 7.21
C TYR A 214 -3.67 -1.65 7.36
N VAL A 215 -2.79 -2.26 8.13
CA VAL A 215 -1.35 -1.99 8.11
C VAL A 215 -0.72 -2.97 7.14
N THR A 216 -0.03 -2.49 6.12
CA THR A 216 0.23 -3.26 4.89
C THR A 216 1.69 -3.16 4.44
N PRO A 217 2.26 -4.21 3.82
CA PRO A 217 3.51 -4.11 3.07
C PRO A 217 3.40 -3.27 1.78
N THR A 218 4.46 -2.55 1.44
CA THR A 218 4.75 -2.00 0.11
C THR A 218 6.21 -2.27 -0.19
N THR A 219 6.49 -2.93 -1.32
CA THR A 219 7.83 -3.43 -1.65
C THR A 219 8.09 -3.37 -3.15
N ARG A 220 9.34 -3.59 -3.55
CA ARG A 220 9.72 -3.57 -4.95
C ARG A 220 9.32 -4.85 -5.69
N THR A 221 9.40 -5.99 -5.01
CA THR A 221 9.14 -7.32 -5.58
C THR A 221 8.11 -8.09 -4.76
N VAL A 222 7.49 -9.10 -5.35
CA VAL A 222 6.56 -10.00 -4.63
C VAL A 222 7.31 -10.80 -3.56
N ALA A 223 8.55 -11.21 -3.83
CA ALA A 223 9.41 -11.89 -2.85
C ALA A 223 9.60 -11.06 -1.56
N ASP A 224 9.88 -9.76 -1.71
CA ASP A 224 10.02 -8.85 -0.58
C ASP A 224 8.69 -8.64 0.16
N THR A 225 7.57 -8.65 -0.57
CA THR A 225 6.23 -8.62 0.05
C THR A 225 6.01 -9.86 0.92
N GLY A 226 6.40 -11.05 0.45
CA GLY A 226 6.33 -12.29 1.22
C GLY A 226 7.14 -12.23 2.52
N LEU A 227 8.36 -11.70 2.48
CA LEU A 227 9.20 -11.49 3.66
C LEU A 227 8.57 -10.53 4.68
N MET A 228 8.04 -9.39 4.23
CA MET A 228 7.35 -8.45 5.11
C MET A 228 6.09 -9.06 5.72
N LEU A 229 5.27 -9.73 4.92
CA LEU A 229 4.03 -10.32 5.40
C LEU A 229 4.30 -11.45 6.41
N GLN A 230 5.34 -12.27 6.18
CA GLN A 230 5.79 -13.28 7.13
C GLN A 230 6.14 -12.69 8.50
N ALA A 231 6.83 -11.55 8.51
CA ALA A 231 7.21 -10.86 9.74
C ALA A 231 6.02 -10.16 10.41
N MET A 232 5.12 -9.57 9.63
CA MET A 232 4.02 -8.75 10.16
C MET A 232 2.80 -9.58 10.61
N ALA A 233 2.59 -10.76 10.05
CA ALA A 233 1.37 -11.54 10.24
C ALA A 233 1.29 -12.27 11.59
N GLY A 234 0.07 -12.63 11.98
CA GLY A 234 -0.22 -13.50 13.13
C GLY A 234 -1.06 -12.84 14.21
N GLU A 235 -1.66 -13.67 15.04
CA GLU A 235 -2.57 -13.27 16.11
C GLU A 235 -1.97 -12.23 17.08
N HIS A 236 -2.79 -11.29 17.54
CA HIS A 236 -2.46 -10.38 18.61
C HIS A 236 -3.72 -9.93 19.37
N ALA A 237 -3.63 -9.84 20.70
CA ALA A 237 -4.77 -9.57 21.58
C ALA A 237 -5.47 -8.21 21.34
N CYS A 238 -4.81 -7.26 20.67
CA CYS A 238 -5.39 -5.95 20.36
C CYS A 238 -6.38 -5.97 19.19
N ASP A 239 -6.42 -7.04 18.38
CA ASP A 239 -7.24 -7.10 17.17
C ASP A 239 -8.05 -8.40 17.15
N PRO A 240 -9.38 -8.33 17.38
CA PRO A 240 -10.24 -9.52 17.42
C PRO A 240 -10.27 -10.27 16.08
N TRP A 241 -9.98 -9.60 14.96
CA TRP A 241 -9.96 -10.24 13.64
C TRP A 241 -8.70 -11.07 13.38
N SER A 242 -7.69 -10.93 14.23
CA SER A 242 -6.44 -11.69 14.15
C SER A 242 -6.49 -13.01 14.93
N ILE A 243 -7.47 -13.18 15.81
CA ILE A 243 -7.61 -14.37 16.67
C ILE A 243 -7.90 -15.61 15.82
N GLY A 244 -7.12 -16.66 16.03
CA GLY A 244 -7.24 -17.93 15.32
C GLY A 244 -6.86 -17.86 13.84
N VAL A 245 -6.22 -16.77 13.38
CA VAL A 245 -5.76 -16.65 11.99
C VAL A 245 -4.44 -17.39 11.82
N PRO A 246 -4.38 -18.47 11.01
CA PRO A 246 -3.14 -19.18 10.75
C PRO A 246 -2.18 -18.31 9.93
N VAL A 247 -0.88 -18.44 10.21
CA VAL A 247 0.19 -17.81 9.42
C VAL A 247 0.80 -18.87 8.51
N PRO A 248 0.46 -18.91 7.21
CA PRO A 248 1.13 -19.79 6.26
C PRO A 248 2.57 -19.30 6.00
N ASP A 249 3.36 -20.12 5.30
CA ASP A 249 4.68 -19.71 4.81
C ASP A 249 4.53 -18.72 3.65
N TYR A 250 4.57 -17.44 3.98
CA TYR A 250 4.46 -16.35 2.99
C TYR A 250 5.73 -16.16 2.18
N VAL A 251 6.88 -16.59 2.70
CA VAL A 251 8.16 -16.52 1.99
C VAL A 251 8.19 -17.54 0.86
N ASP A 252 7.76 -18.77 1.16
CA ASP A 252 7.55 -19.75 0.12
C ASP A 252 6.47 -19.28 -0.84
N ALA A 253 5.30 -18.85 -0.36
CA ALA A 253 4.17 -18.35 -1.17
C ALA A 253 4.57 -17.31 -2.24
N ALA A 254 5.54 -16.45 -1.94
CA ALA A 254 6.01 -15.40 -2.83
C ALA A 254 7.01 -15.87 -3.90
N ARG A 255 7.25 -17.18 -4.05
CA ARG A 255 8.08 -17.76 -5.13
C ARG A 255 7.23 -18.20 -6.33
N PRO A 256 7.72 -18.08 -7.57
CA PRO A 256 7.00 -18.49 -8.76
C PRO A 256 7.08 -20.01 -8.99
N HIS A 257 6.46 -20.79 -8.11
CA HIS A 257 6.41 -22.25 -8.23
C HIS A 257 5.22 -22.70 -9.09
N GLY A 258 5.49 -23.55 -10.09
CA GLY A 258 4.48 -24.15 -10.94
C GLY A 258 3.94 -23.21 -12.00
N ASP A 259 2.64 -23.30 -12.25
CA ASP A 259 1.90 -22.51 -13.22
C ASP A 259 0.45 -22.30 -12.72
N LEU A 260 -0.40 -21.70 -13.56
CA LEU A 260 -1.81 -21.42 -13.28
C LEU A 260 -2.77 -22.43 -13.94
N ARG A 261 -2.30 -23.60 -14.39
CA ARG A 261 -3.18 -24.60 -15.01
C ARG A 261 -4.27 -25.05 -14.05
N GLY A 262 -5.50 -25.10 -14.56
CA GLY A 262 -6.70 -25.45 -13.78
C GLY A 262 -7.13 -24.37 -12.77
N ARG A 263 -6.49 -23.19 -12.78
CA ARG A 263 -6.92 -22.04 -12.00
C ARG A 263 -7.83 -21.14 -12.81
N ARG A 264 -8.86 -20.60 -12.17
CA ARG A 264 -9.80 -19.69 -12.81
C ARG A 264 -9.68 -18.28 -12.26
N ILE A 265 -9.59 -17.31 -13.17
CA ILE A 265 -9.55 -15.89 -12.85
C ILE A 265 -10.74 -15.22 -13.52
N ARG A 266 -11.58 -14.56 -12.71
CA ARG A 266 -12.65 -13.71 -13.21
C ARG A 266 -12.15 -12.29 -13.39
N TYR A 267 -12.51 -11.62 -14.48
CA TYR A 267 -11.97 -10.29 -14.74
C TYR A 267 -13.03 -9.25 -15.13
N CYS A 268 -12.76 -8.00 -14.78
CA CYS A 268 -13.57 -6.85 -15.17
C CYS A 268 -12.68 -5.61 -15.26
N LEU A 269 -12.80 -4.88 -16.37
CA LEU A 269 -11.97 -3.71 -16.66
C LEU A 269 -12.41 -2.51 -15.80
N ALA A 270 -13.70 -2.23 -15.77
CA ALA A 270 -14.29 -1.12 -15.03
C ALA A 270 -15.74 -1.45 -14.66
N PRO A 271 -16.28 -0.95 -13.54
CA PRO A 271 -17.71 -1.09 -13.27
C PRO A 271 -18.52 -0.39 -14.38
N PRO A 272 -19.79 -0.78 -14.60
CA PRO A 272 -20.65 -0.15 -15.57
C PRO A 272 -20.66 1.38 -15.45
N GLY A 273 -20.52 2.07 -16.58
CA GLY A 273 -20.53 3.54 -16.65
C GLY A 273 -19.25 4.24 -16.18
N ARG A 274 -18.19 3.50 -15.81
CA ARG A 274 -16.90 4.09 -15.41
C ARG A 274 -15.92 4.09 -16.59
N PRO A 275 -15.39 5.27 -16.99
CA PRO A 275 -14.42 5.33 -18.07
C PRO A 275 -13.06 4.75 -17.66
N LEU A 276 -12.31 4.32 -18.68
CA LEU A 276 -11.01 3.68 -18.55
C LEU A 276 -10.10 4.20 -19.67
N ALA A 277 -8.90 4.64 -19.32
CA ALA A 277 -7.93 5.09 -20.32
C ALA A 277 -7.48 3.92 -21.21
N ALA A 278 -7.26 4.19 -22.49
CA ALA A 278 -6.87 3.21 -23.50
C ALA A 278 -5.55 2.52 -23.14
N ASP A 279 -4.61 3.25 -22.54
CA ASP A 279 -3.33 2.69 -22.08
C ASP A 279 -3.53 1.63 -21.00
N VAL A 280 -4.47 1.88 -20.07
CA VAL A 280 -4.81 0.94 -19.01
C VAL A 280 -5.49 -0.29 -19.59
N ALA A 281 -6.44 -0.10 -20.51
CA ALA A 281 -7.11 -1.21 -21.18
C ALA A 281 -6.11 -2.11 -21.91
N ARG A 282 -5.17 -1.54 -22.68
CA ARG A 282 -4.13 -2.31 -23.38
C ARG A 282 -3.21 -3.07 -22.43
N ALA A 283 -2.73 -2.41 -21.37
CA ALA A 283 -1.88 -3.07 -20.38
C ALA A 283 -2.62 -4.20 -19.64
N PHE A 284 -3.90 -3.99 -19.34
CA PHE A 284 -4.73 -5.01 -18.71
C PHE A 284 -4.96 -6.22 -19.63
N GLU A 285 -5.29 -6.01 -20.91
CA GLU A 285 -5.42 -7.10 -21.89
C GLU A 285 -4.10 -7.87 -22.06
N ALA A 286 -2.96 -7.18 -22.10
CA ALA A 286 -1.65 -7.83 -22.09
C ALA A 286 -1.42 -8.66 -20.82
N SER A 287 -1.87 -8.17 -19.66
CA SER A 287 -1.80 -8.89 -18.39
C SER A 287 -2.66 -10.16 -18.41
N LEU A 288 -3.87 -10.08 -18.96
CA LEU A 288 -4.74 -11.25 -19.15
C LEU A 288 -4.09 -12.27 -20.11
N ALA A 289 -3.45 -11.82 -21.19
CA ALA A 289 -2.72 -12.70 -22.09
C ALA A 289 -1.57 -13.43 -21.36
N GLN A 290 -0.82 -12.75 -20.49
CA GLN A 290 0.22 -13.36 -19.66
C GLN A 290 -0.34 -14.37 -18.66
N LEU A 291 -1.43 -14.04 -17.96
CA LEU A 291 -2.10 -14.98 -17.05
C LEU A 291 -2.61 -16.22 -17.77
N ARG A 292 -3.15 -16.07 -18.99
CA ARG A 292 -3.56 -17.19 -19.84
C ARG A 292 -2.36 -18.02 -20.31
N ALA A 293 -1.25 -17.39 -20.66
CA ALA A 293 0.00 -18.08 -21.04
C ALA A 293 0.58 -18.89 -19.88
N LEU A 294 0.40 -18.43 -18.64
CA LEU A 294 0.67 -19.18 -17.42
C LEU A 294 -0.33 -20.31 -17.17
N GLY A 295 -1.39 -20.46 -17.95
CA GLY A 295 -2.36 -21.56 -17.89
C GLY A 295 -3.69 -21.25 -17.22
N ALA A 296 -3.95 -19.99 -16.83
CA ALA A 296 -5.21 -19.61 -16.19
C ALA A 296 -6.40 -19.63 -17.17
N GLU A 297 -7.54 -20.12 -16.69
CA GLU A 297 -8.84 -19.93 -17.34
C GLU A 297 -9.38 -18.54 -17.01
N LEU A 298 -9.75 -17.76 -18.03
CA LEU A 298 -10.21 -16.38 -17.86
C LEU A 298 -11.69 -16.24 -18.22
N GLU A 299 -12.48 -15.68 -17.30
CA GLU A 299 -13.93 -15.49 -17.45
C GLU A 299 -14.31 -14.03 -17.13
N PRO A 300 -14.97 -13.28 -18.02
CA PRO A 300 -15.41 -11.92 -17.71
C PRO A 300 -16.57 -11.93 -16.71
N PHE A 301 -16.71 -10.86 -15.90
CA PHE A 301 -17.92 -10.58 -15.12
C PHE A 301 -18.39 -9.13 -15.32
N SER A 302 -19.68 -8.86 -15.08
CA SER A 302 -20.31 -7.60 -15.48
C SER A 302 -19.88 -6.36 -14.68
N GLY A 303 -19.35 -6.54 -13.47
CA GLY A 303 -19.08 -5.42 -12.55
C GLY A 303 -20.34 -4.81 -11.93
N ASP A 304 -21.54 -5.36 -12.16
CA ASP A 304 -22.77 -4.85 -11.58
C ASP A 304 -22.73 -4.89 -10.05
N GLY A 305 -23.28 -3.85 -9.41
CA GLY A 305 -23.32 -3.72 -7.96
C GLY A 305 -21.98 -3.39 -7.30
N PHE A 306 -20.98 -2.97 -8.08
CA PHE A 306 -19.69 -2.46 -7.58
C PHE A 306 -19.61 -0.92 -7.53
N ASP A 307 -20.71 -0.20 -7.77
CA ASP A 307 -20.82 1.23 -7.45
C ASP A 307 -21.01 1.43 -5.94
N ILE A 308 -19.93 1.19 -5.19
CA ILE A 308 -19.97 1.09 -3.72
C ILE A 308 -19.52 2.36 -3.01
N GLU A 309 -19.13 3.40 -3.75
CA GLU A 309 -18.65 4.64 -3.15
C GLU A 309 -19.71 5.26 -2.21
N PRO A 310 -21.01 5.30 -2.53
CA PRO A 310 -22.02 5.81 -1.60
C PRO A 310 -22.09 5.02 -0.28
N VAL A 311 -21.99 3.70 -0.35
CA VAL A 311 -21.97 2.82 0.84
C VAL A 311 -20.70 3.05 1.67
N TRP A 312 -19.55 3.09 0.99
CA TRP A 312 -18.26 3.40 1.62
C TRP A 312 -18.29 4.76 2.29
N ARG A 313 -18.88 5.77 1.62
CA ARG A 313 -18.98 7.15 2.11
C ARG A 313 -19.77 7.19 3.41
N THR A 314 -20.94 6.55 3.48
CA THR A 314 -21.74 6.49 4.72
C THR A 314 -20.94 5.89 5.88
N ILE A 315 -20.29 4.75 5.67
CA ILE A 315 -19.51 4.07 6.72
C ILE A 315 -18.27 4.87 7.12
N ASN A 316 -17.56 5.44 6.15
CA ASN A 316 -16.31 6.13 6.37
C ASN A 316 -16.53 7.53 7.00
N HIS A 317 -17.52 8.28 6.51
CA HIS A 317 -17.81 9.63 7.00
C HIS A 317 -18.27 9.64 8.46
N THR A 318 -19.00 8.62 8.93
CA THR A 318 -19.38 8.53 10.36
C THR A 318 -18.14 8.38 11.26
N VAL A 319 -17.20 7.49 10.88
CA VAL A 319 -15.92 7.33 11.57
C VAL A 319 -15.13 8.63 11.53
N TRP A 320 -15.02 9.27 10.37
CA TRP A 320 -14.23 10.47 10.19
C TRP A 320 -14.75 11.66 10.96
N ARG A 321 -16.05 11.92 10.89
CA ARG A 321 -16.65 13.02 11.64
C ARG A 321 -16.45 12.84 13.14
N THR A 322 -16.64 11.62 13.64
CA THR A 322 -16.41 11.28 15.06
C THR A 322 -14.95 11.54 15.46
N ARG A 323 -13.99 11.19 14.61
CA ARG A 323 -12.56 11.29 14.90
C ARG A 323 -12.00 12.70 14.75
N PHE A 324 -12.45 13.44 13.74
CA PHE A 324 -11.73 14.60 13.24
C PHE A 324 -12.52 15.91 13.35
N ALA A 325 -13.84 15.89 13.59
CA ALA A 325 -14.58 17.14 13.80
C ALA A 325 -14.04 17.97 14.98
N PRO A 326 -13.67 17.38 16.14
CA PRO A 326 -13.04 18.15 17.22
C PRO A 326 -11.70 18.77 16.81
N ILE A 327 -10.88 18.04 16.04
CA ILE A 327 -9.58 18.53 15.56
C ILE A 327 -9.78 19.70 14.59
N VAL A 328 -10.74 19.60 13.66
CA VAL A 328 -11.07 20.69 12.73
C VAL A 328 -11.58 21.92 13.47
N ALA A 329 -12.43 21.74 14.49
CA ALA A 329 -12.93 22.85 15.30
C ALA A 329 -11.82 23.59 16.05
N GLN A 330 -10.81 22.87 16.55
CA GLN A 330 -9.72 23.44 17.35
C GLN A 330 -8.56 23.99 16.50
N HIS A 331 -8.30 23.41 15.34
CA HIS A 331 -7.06 23.63 14.59
C HIS A 331 -7.26 23.98 13.12
N ARG A 332 -8.47 24.41 12.72
CA ARG A 332 -8.86 24.72 11.34
C ARG A 332 -7.76 25.40 10.52
N ASP A 333 -7.18 26.48 11.05
CA ASP A 333 -6.27 27.37 10.32
C ASP A 333 -4.91 26.72 10.01
N THR A 334 -4.61 25.58 10.63
CA THR A 334 -3.37 24.82 10.42
C THR A 334 -3.55 23.59 9.54
N LEU A 335 -4.79 23.25 9.19
CA LEU A 335 -5.15 22.07 8.41
C LEU A 335 -5.33 22.42 6.94
N SER A 336 -5.17 21.45 6.03
CA SER A 336 -5.42 21.73 4.60
C SER A 336 -6.90 22.04 4.35
N PRO A 337 -7.20 22.95 3.40
CA PRO A 337 -8.57 23.18 2.94
C PRO A 337 -9.26 21.89 2.46
N THR A 338 -8.50 20.98 1.84
CA THR A 338 -9.02 19.68 1.40
C THR A 338 -9.46 18.81 2.58
N PHE A 339 -8.64 18.69 3.64
CA PHE A 339 -8.99 17.88 4.80
C PHE A 339 -10.20 18.46 5.54
N VAL A 340 -10.19 19.78 5.75
CA VAL A 340 -11.31 20.53 6.32
C VAL A 340 -12.60 20.26 5.55
N ARG A 341 -12.60 20.47 4.22
CA ARG A 341 -13.76 20.22 3.37
C ARG A 341 -14.21 18.77 3.44
N GLN A 342 -13.29 17.83 3.59
CA GLN A 342 -13.61 16.40 3.68
C GLN A 342 -14.37 16.07 4.98
N VAL A 343 -13.89 16.56 6.12
CA VAL A 343 -14.56 16.41 7.41
C VAL A 343 -15.90 17.15 7.44
N GLU A 344 -16.02 18.32 6.81
CA GLU A 344 -17.28 19.07 6.70
C GLU A 344 -18.28 18.43 5.74
N SER A 345 -17.79 17.80 4.66
CA SER A 345 -18.61 17.00 3.74
C SER A 345 -19.07 15.68 4.36
N ALA A 346 -18.57 15.32 5.54
CA ALA A 346 -19.05 14.17 6.30
C ALA A 346 -20.47 14.44 6.81
N ALA A 347 -21.44 14.05 5.98
CA ALA A 347 -22.86 14.24 6.27
C ALA A 347 -23.26 13.66 7.62
N ALA A 348 -24.28 14.27 8.23
CA ALA A 348 -24.95 13.72 9.40
C ALA A 348 -25.84 12.54 8.97
N PHE A 349 -25.21 11.38 8.78
CA PHE A 349 -25.95 10.14 8.59
C PHE A 349 -26.63 9.75 9.91
N THR A 350 -27.91 9.43 9.82
CA THR A 350 -28.68 8.83 10.90
C THR A 350 -28.15 7.43 11.22
N ALA A 351 -28.43 6.92 12.42
CA ALA A 351 -28.11 5.53 12.77
C ALA A 351 -28.78 4.53 11.82
N VAL A 352 -29.95 4.86 11.28
CA VAL A 352 -30.68 4.02 10.30
C VAL A 352 -29.92 3.97 8.97
N GLU A 353 -29.48 5.11 8.43
CA GLU A 353 -28.68 5.14 7.19
C GLU A 353 -27.35 4.41 7.34
N TYR A 354 -26.69 4.56 8.49
CA TYR A 354 -25.48 3.80 8.79
C TYR A 354 -25.77 2.29 8.81
N GLN A 355 -26.84 1.84 9.47
CA GLN A 355 -27.20 0.43 9.51
C GLN A 355 -27.58 -0.12 8.12
N GLN A 356 -28.25 0.68 7.29
CA GLN A 356 -28.52 0.33 5.89
C GLN A 356 -27.22 0.16 5.09
N ALA A 357 -26.23 1.04 5.29
CA ALA A 357 -24.92 0.89 4.67
C ALA A 357 -24.20 -0.38 5.15
N MET A 358 -24.34 -0.76 6.42
CA MET A 358 -23.81 -2.03 6.93
C MET A 358 -24.50 -3.26 6.30
N PHE A 359 -25.81 -3.21 6.06
CA PHE A 359 -26.50 -4.25 5.29
C PHE A 359 -26.00 -4.31 3.84
N ALA A 360 -25.79 -3.16 3.20
CA ALA A 360 -25.22 -3.10 1.85
C ALA A 360 -23.79 -3.64 1.80
N ARG A 361 -22.96 -3.38 2.83
CA ARG A 361 -21.62 -3.99 3.01
C ARG A 361 -21.71 -5.52 3.06
N SER A 362 -22.68 -6.08 3.79
CA SER A 362 -22.91 -7.53 3.81
C SER A 362 -23.33 -8.08 2.45
N GLN A 363 -24.19 -7.39 1.70
CA GLN A 363 -24.56 -7.80 0.34
C GLN A 363 -23.37 -7.74 -0.62
N LEU A 364 -22.51 -6.73 -0.50
CA LEU A 364 -21.27 -6.65 -1.25
C LEU A 364 -20.33 -7.81 -0.93
N PHE A 365 -20.21 -8.18 0.35
CA PHE A 365 -19.44 -9.35 0.78
C PHE A 365 -19.95 -10.63 0.10
N LEU A 366 -21.25 -10.89 0.15
CA LEU A 366 -21.86 -12.06 -0.49
C LEU A 366 -21.66 -12.06 -2.02
N ARG A 367 -21.69 -10.89 -2.66
CA ARG A 367 -21.41 -10.74 -4.09
C ARG A 367 -19.97 -11.15 -4.44
N VAL A 368 -18.98 -10.66 -3.67
CA VAL A 368 -17.57 -11.04 -3.87
C VAL A 368 -17.36 -12.52 -3.60
N GLN A 369 -17.98 -13.07 -2.55
CA GLN A 369 -17.95 -14.50 -2.25
C GLN A 369 -18.53 -15.35 -3.41
N ALA A 370 -19.64 -14.93 -4.02
CA ALA A 370 -20.24 -15.62 -5.16
C ALA A 370 -19.32 -15.60 -6.39
N LEU A 371 -18.61 -14.50 -6.63
CA LEU A 371 -17.61 -14.43 -7.70
C LEU A 371 -16.45 -15.40 -7.45
N LEU A 372 -15.96 -15.48 -6.21
CA LEU A 372 -14.84 -16.34 -5.81
C LEU A 372 -15.23 -17.79 -5.50
N ALA A 373 -16.52 -18.13 -5.42
CA ALA A 373 -16.96 -19.51 -5.28
C ALA A 373 -16.62 -20.35 -6.52
N GLY A 374 -16.69 -19.73 -7.70
CA GLY A 374 -16.35 -20.34 -8.98
C GLY A 374 -14.97 -19.98 -9.53
N ALA A 375 -14.16 -19.19 -8.81
CA ALA A 375 -12.86 -18.71 -9.28
C ALA A 375 -11.81 -18.73 -8.14
N ASP A 376 -10.53 -18.80 -8.47
CA ASP A 376 -9.45 -18.66 -7.50
C ASP A 376 -9.18 -17.18 -7.20
N TRP A 377 -9.24 -16.32 -8.22
CA TRP A 377 -8.96 -14.89 -8.12
C TRP A 377 -9.88 -14.02 -8.98
N LEU A 378 -9.95 -12.74 -8.63
CA LEU A 378 -10.48 -11.69 -9.51
C LEU A 378 -9.33 -10.83 -10.05
N ALA A 379 -9.43 -10.34 -11.28
CA ALA A 379 -8.47 -9.44 -11.90
C ALA A 379 -9.14 -8.17 -12.46
N MET A 380 -8.54 -7.02 -12.18
CA MET A 380 -8.99 -5.70 -12.67
C MET A 380 -7.81 -4.73 -12.73
N PRO A 381 -7.87 -3.64 -13.51
CA PRO A 381 -6.97 -2.51 -13.32
C PRO A 381 -7.02 -1.98 -11.89
N THR A 382 -5.86 -1.59 -11.34
CA THR A 382 -5.83 -0.94 -10.02
C THR A 382 -6.40 0.47 -10.10
N LEU A 383 -6.07 1.20 -11.17
CA LEU A 383 -6.50 2.58 -11.45
C LEU A 383 -7.02 2.65 -12.89
N THR A 384 -7.93 3.59 -13.15
CA THR A 384 -8.52 3.79 -14.49
C THR A 384 -7.67 4.65 -15.42
N ARG A 385 -6.63 5.31 -14.89
CA ARG A 385 -5.58 5.99 -15.64
C ARG A 385 -4.30 6.09 -14.80
N THR A 386 -3.20 6.45 -15.45
CA THR A 386 -1.90 6.75 -14.82
C THR A 386 -2.00 7.87 -13.76
N ALA A 387 -0.91 8.14 -13.05
CA ALA A 387 -0.90 9.13 -11.97
C ALA A 387 -1.42 10.52 -12.43
N LEU A 388 -2.31 11.10 -11.63
CA LEU A 388 -2.91 12.42 -11.89
C LEU A 388 -1.87 13.55 -11.79
N PRO A 389 -2.18 14.74 -12.34
CA PRO A 389 -1.35 15.93 -12.14
C PRO A 389 -1.07 16.19 -10.64
N LEU A 390 0.12 16.70 -10.32
CA LEU A 390 0.53 16.97 -8.94
C LEU A 390 -0.45 17.88 -8.18
N GLU A 391 -1.06 18.83 -8.88
CA GLU A 391 -1.98 19.84 -8.33
C GLU A 391 -3.47 19.41 -8.38
N GLN A 392 -3.77 18.14 -8.67
CA GLN A 392 -5.15 17.64 -8.72
C GLN A 392 -5.91 18.00 -7.43
N ASP A 393 -7.09 18.61 -7.57
CA ASP A 393 -8.05 18.74 -6.46
C ASP A 393 -8.82 17.43 -6.30
N LEU A 394 -8.88 16.92 -5.07
CA LEU A 394 -9.65 15.73 -4.71
C LEU A 394 -11.14 15.86 -5.05
N PHE A 395 -11.68 17.07 -4.95
CA PHE A 395 -13.07 17.38 -5.25
C PHE A 395 -13.28 17.96 -6.65
N GLY A 396 -12.20 18.04 -7.43
CA GLY A 396 -12.24 18.48 -8.81
C GLY A 396 -12.61 17.35 -9.76
N GLN A 397 -12.79 17.74 -11.02
CA GLN A 397 -12.95 16.78 -12.10
C GLN A 397 -11.64 16.07 -12.41
N ILE A 398 -11.75 14.87 -12.98
CA ILE A 398 -10.62 14.19 -13.61
C ILE A 398 -10.91 14.01 -15.09
N ASP A 399 -9.90 14.20 -15.93
CA ASP A 399 -9.95 13.81 -17.33
C ASP A 399 -9.57 12.32 -17.45
N ILE A 400 -10.26 11.56 -18.29
CA ILE A 400 -9.81 10.22 -18.71
C ILE A 400 -9.96 10.18 -20.23
N ASP A 401 -8.83 10.28 -20.95
CA ASP A 401 -8.75 10.32 -22.41
C ASP A 401 -9.72 11.32 -23.07
N GLY A 402 -9.77 12.55 -22.53
CA GLY A 402 -10.65 13.62 -23.03
C GLY A 402 -12.07 13.59 -22.44
N GLN A 403 -12.42 12.58 -21.63
CA GLN A 403 -13.70 12.52 -20.94
C GLN A 403 -13.59 13.14 -19.53
N ALA A 404 -14.28 14.25 -19.33
CA ALA A 404 -14.41 14.87 -18.01
C ALA A 404 -15.32 14.02 -17.09
N CYS A 405 -14.74 13.57 -15.98
CA CYS A 405 -15.40 12.81 -14.93
C CYS A 405 -15.64 13.69 -13.70
N PRO A 406 -16.80 13.53 -13.01
CA PRO A 406 -17.23 14.48 -11.98
C PRO A 406 -16.45 14.38 -10.66
N ASP A 407 -15.84 13.23 -10.35
CA ASP A 407 -15.14 13.02 -9.08
C ASP A 407 -13.90 12.13 -9.22
N VAL A 408 -12.92 12.34 -8.34
CA VAL A 408 -11.68 11.56 -8.34
C VAL A 408 -11.90 10.12 -7.86
N ARG A 409 -12.72 9.89 -6.83
CA ARG A 409 -12.72 8.59 -6.13
C ARG A 409 -13.31 7.48 -6.98
N ALA A 410 -14.55 7.65 -7.40
CA ALA A 410 -15.30 6.65 -8.12
C ALA A 410 -14.81 6.53 -9.57
N SER A 411 -14.20 7.58 -10.13
CA SER A 411 -13.66 7.52 -11.49
C SER A 411 -12.21 7.09 -11.57
N TRP A 412 -11.34 7.34 -10.58
CA TRP A 412 -9.92 6.97 -10.67
C TRP A 412 -9.59 5.58 -10.09
N PHE A 413 -10.21 5.20 -8.97
CA PHE A 413 -9.92 3.95 -8.25
C PHE A 413 -11.20 3.18 -7.84
N PRO A 414 -12.11 2.89 -8.78
CA PRO A 414 -13.39 2.25 -8.46
C PRO A 414 -13.25 0.89 -7.76
N TRP A 415 -12.16 0.19 -8.02
CA TRP A 415 -11.96 -1.19 -7.57
C TRP A 415 -11.23 -1.34 -6.23
N THR A 416 -10.75 -0.28 -5.59
CA THR A 416 -9.95 -0.47 -4.37
C THR A 416 -10.81 -0.60 -3.12
N MET A 417 -11.79 0.29 -2.95
CA MET A 417 -12.72 0.36 -1.83
C MET A 417 -13.56 -0.91 -1.58
N PRO A 418 -14.08 -1.64 -2.60
CA PRO A 418 -14.89 -2.83 -2.37
C PRO A 418 -14.18 -3.87 -1.47
N PHE A 419 -12.88 -4.07 -1.69
CA PHE A 419 -12.11 -5.10 -0.98
C PHE A 419 -11.63 -4.66 0.41
N ASN A 420 -11.67 -3.36 0.72
CA ASN A 420 -11.55 -2.90 2.11
C ASN A 420 -12.83 -3.27 2.88
N LEU A 421 -13.99 -2.95 2.30
CA LEU A 421 -15.30 -3.21 2.90
C LEU A 421 -15.53 -4.70 3.15
N THR A 422 -15.13 -5.56 2.22
CA THR A 422 -15.43 -7.00 2.31
C THR A 422 -14.35 -7.83 3.00
N GLY A 423 -13.23 -7.25 3.42
CA GLY A 423 -12.18 -8.01 4.12
C GLY A 423 -11.23 -8.80 3.21
N HIS A 424 -11.51 -8.90 1.90
CA HIS A 424 -10.78 -9.76 0.96
C HIS A 424 -9.37 -9.25 0.65
N PRO A 425 -8.36 -10.12 0.50
CA PRO A 425 -7.01 -9.70 0.18
C PRO A 425 -6.93 -9.21 -1.28
N ALA A 426 -6.21 -8.12 -1.51
CA ALA A 426 -6.00 -7.54 -2.83
C ALA A 426 -4.56 -7.02 -2.97
N ILE A 427 -3.90 -7.34 -4.09
CA ILE A 427 -2.53 -6.93 -4.40
C ILE A 427 -2.50 -6.13 -5.70
N SER A 428 -1.79 -5.01 -5.71
CA SER A 428 -1.45 -4.25 -6.90
C SER A 428 -0.03 -4.60 -7.36
N LEU A 429 0.11 -4.96 -8.63
CA LEU A 429 1.35 -5.34 -9.29
C LEU A 429 1.61 -4.42 -10.49
N PRO A 430 2.85 -4.01 -10.74
CA PRO A 430 3.19 -3.32 -11.99
C PRO A 430 2.84 -4.18 -13.20
N CYS A 431 2.13 -3.63 -14.18
CA CYS A 431 1.68 -4.39 -15.36
C CYS A 431 1.97 -3.69 -16.70
N GLY A 432 2.74 -2.60 -16.67
CA GLY A 432 3.12 -1.86 -17.86
C GLY A 432 3.35 -0.39 -17.58
N PHE A 433 3.46 0.37 -18.67
CA PHE A 433 3.63 1.83 -18.65
C PHE A 433 2.66 2.47 -19.65
N GLY A 434 2.11 3.62 -19.29
CA GLY A 434 1.35 4.47 -20.21
C GLY A 434 2.27 5.11 -21.26
N GLN A 435 1.65 5.73 -22.27
CA GLN A 435 2.34 6.53 -23.29
C GLN A 435 3.05 7.75 -22.67
N ASP A 436 2.58 8.21 -21.52
CA ASP A 436 3.22 9.24 -20.70
C ASP A 436 4.43 8.73 -19.89
N GLY A 437 4.79 7.46 -20.04
CA GLY A 437 5.91 6.81 -19.35
C GLY A 437 5.63 6.48 -17.88
N LEU A 438 4.41 6.65 -17.39
CA LEU A 438 4.05 6.39 -16.00
C LEU A 438 3.62 4.92 -15.80
N PRO A 439 3.86 4.33 -14.62
CA PRO A 439 3.47 2.96 -14.33
C PRO A 439 1.95 2.73 -14.36
N LEU A 440 1.59 1.50 -14.69
CA LEU A 440 0.23 0.95 -14.65
C LEU A 440 0.18 -0.24 -13.69
N GLY A 441 -0.97 -0.46 -13.04
CA GLY A 441 -1.14 -1.49 -12.03
C GLY A 441 -2.24 -2.49 -12.34
N LEU A 442 -1.94 -3.78 -12.23
CA LEU A 442 -2.90 -4.89 -12.18
C LEU A 442 -3.28 -5.16 -10.72
N GLN A 443 -4.57 -5.18 -10.42
CA GLN A 443 -5.06 -5.63 -9.13
C GLN A 443 -5.56 -7.08 -9.24
N LEU A 444 -5.00 -7.96 -8.40
CA LEU A 444 -5.50 -9.31 -8.16
C LEU A 444 -6.16 -9.38 -6.79
N VAL A 445 -7.30 -10.06 -6.69
CA VAL A 445 -8.08 -10.22 -5.45
C VAL A 445 -8.26 -11.70 -5.17
N GLY A 446 -7.96 -12.12 -3.93
CA GLY A 446 -8.08 -13.51 -3.49
C GLY A 446 -9.27 -13.75 -2.58
N ARG A 447 -9.46 -15.02 -2.23
CA ARG A 447 -10.38 -15.47 -1.17
C ARG A 447 -9.92 -14.94 0.19
N ILE A 448 -10.86 -14.73 1.11
CA ILE A 448 -10.52 -14.42 2.52
C ILE A 448 -9.60 -15.52 3.07
N ARG A 449 -8.51 -15.10 3.72
CA ARG A 449 -7.38 -15.93 4.19
C ARG A 449 -6.63 -16.68 3.09
N GLY A 450 -6.92 -16.42 1.82
CA GLY A 450 -6.22 -16.95 0.65
C GLY A 450 -4.97 -16.18 0.27
N ASP A 451 -4.39 -15.40 1.19
CA ASP A 451 -3.26 -14.49 0.96
C ASP A 451 -2.03 -15.20 0.37
N ALA A 452 -1.71 -16.42 0.84
CA ALA A 452 -0.59 -17.20 0.30
C ALA A 452 -0.82 -17.62 -1.15
N ALA A 453 -2.05 -18.04 -1.50
CA ALA A 453 -2.40 -18.38 -2.88
C ALA A 453 -2.39 -17.13 -3.78
N LEU A 454 -2.85 -15.98 -3.27
CA LEU A 454 -2.76 -14.70 -3.97
C LEU A 454 -1.31 -14.28 -4.21
N LEU A 455 -0.42 -14.41 -3.22
CA LEU A 455 1.01 -14.15 -3.39
C LEU A 455 1.66 -15.08 -4.42
N ARG A 456 1.25 -16.35 -4.46
CA ARG A 456 1.71 -17.31 -5.48
C ARG A 456 1.36 -16.85 -6.88
N ALA A 457 0.10 -16.48 -7.11
CA ALA A 457 -0.36 -15.97 -8.40
C ALA A 457 0.37 -14.68 -8.79
N ALA A 458 0.58 -13.78 -7.82
CA ALA A 458 1.35 -12.56 -8.02
C ALA A 458 2.81 -12.84 -8.40
N ALA A 459 3.46 -13.80 -7.74
CA ALA A 459 4.84 -14.17 -8.03
C ALA A 459 4.99 -14.79 -9.43
N LEU A 460 4.04 -15.65 -9.83
CA LEU A 460 3.99 -16.21 -11.17
C LEU A 460 3.82 -15.12 -12.23
N PHE A 461 2.90 -14.18 -12.02
CA PHE A 461 2.72 -13.03 -12.89
C PHE A 461 3.98 -12.15 -12.98
N GLU A 462 4.59 -11.83 -11.83
CA GLU A 462 5.83 -11.05 -11.78
C GLU A 462 6.97 -11.73 -12.54
N SER A 463 7.03 -13.06 -12.54
CA SER A 463 8.13 -13.83 -13.15
C SER A 463 8.17 -13.79 -14.68
N VAL A 464 7.06 -13.42 -15.34
CA VAL A 464 6.95 -13.39 -16.81
C VAL A 464 7.13 -12.00 -17.41
N HIS A 465 7.54 -11.02 -16.61
CA HIS A 465 7.83 -9.66 -17.05
C HIS A 465 8.96 -9.01 -16.24
N ASP A 466 9.46 -7.86 -16.68
CA ASP A 466 10.58 -7.16 -16.06
C ASP A 466 10.21 -5.78 -15.50
N PHE A 467 8.92 -5.47 -15.35
CA PHE A 467 8.46 -4.14 -14.91
C PHE A 467 9.07 -3.69 -13.57
N THR A 468 9.27 -4.61 -12.62
CA THR A 468 9.90 -4.32 -11.32
C THR A 468 11.43 -4.14 -11.41
N ARG A 469 12.06 -4.48 -12.53
CA ARG A 469 13.49 -4.22 -12.80
C ARG A 469 13.74 -2.84 -13.40
N ARG A 470 12.71 -2.18 -13.95
CA ARG A 470 12.84 -0.84 -14.52
C ARG A 470 12.73 0.23 -13.44
N TRP A 471 13.80 0.98 -13.20
CA TRP A 471 13.83 2.05 -12.20
C TRP A 471 13.54 3.43 -12.80
N PRO A 472 13.00 4.37 -12.01
CA PRO A 472 12.91 5.77 -12.43
C PRO A 472 14.29 6.38 -12.64
N ALA A 473 14.41 7.28 -13.63
CA ALA A 473 15.62 8.06 -13.85
C ALA A 473 15.68 9.22 -12.83
N LEU A 474 16.48 9.04 -11.78
CA LEU A 474 16.60 9.99 -10.67
C LEU A 474 17.97 10.67 -10.66
N PRO A 475 18.05 11.94 -10.20
CA PRO A 475 19.30 12.69 -10.12
C PRO A 475 20.29 12.08 -9.13
#